data_AF-A0A381SV01-F1
#
_entry.id   AF-A0A381SV01-F1
#
_cell.length_a   1.000
_cell.length_b   1.000
_cell.length_c   1.000
_cell.angle_alpha   90.00
_cell.angle_beta   90.00
_cell.angle_gamma   90.00
#
_symmetry.space_group_name_H-M   'P 1'
#
loop_
_entity.id
_entity.type
_entity.pdbx_description
1 polymer ?
#
loop_
_entity_poly.entity_id
_entity_poly.type
_entity_poly.pdbx_seq_one_letter_code
_entity_poly.pdbx_strand_id
1 'polypeptide(L)'
;LARIIRVFAVAGTLFLFFNCFGRRAKAEGPPDIHTVAANRLSVEQWNENNRKDFMDLGILMKGEIPGYLFTNLKIHDILIENMEIMEENLDNVERLQQDMNSIMESLQESDGDSLQSLMDGETSYEQEIGSILSDIRDAQAEYEKGKKGLRQGLKMDRRRIIFIRDQTHSWKKEFHHLRYERAGLQQAVERFNGSLNEAIFTDNHSKKEILELSSKLEKYRNELGQIELFIAESERIAWEETGTWVCIRPMLTFQEGELRRGVPLACEQKYEQGLRDY
;
A
#
# COMPACT_ATOMS: atom_id res chain seq x y z
N LEU A 1 28.42 -4.94 47.04
CA LEU A 1 26.94 -4.76 47.16
C LEU A 1 26.37 -3.53 46.43
N ALA A 2 27.12 -2.44 46.18
CA ALA A 2 26.56 -1.21 45.59
C ALA A 2 26.24 -1.23 44.07
N ARG A 3 26.69 -2.23 43.31
CA ARG A 3 26.42 -2.33 41.86
C ARG A 3 25.15 -3.10 41.49
N ILE A 4 24.64 -3.97 42.37
CA ILE A 4 23.46 -4.80 42.09
C ILE A 4 22.16 -4.01 42.32
N ILE A 5 22.16 -3.03 43.22
CA ILE A 5 20.99 -2.21 43.55
C ILE A 5 20.63 -1.22 42.42
N ARG A 6 21.61 -0.78 41.62
CA ARG A 6 21.35 0.16 40.50
C ARG A 6 20.66 -0.48 39.30
N VAL A 7 20.81 -1.78 39.08
CA VAL A 7 20.17 -2.47 37.95
C VAL A 7 18.68 -2.71 38.22
N PHE A 8 18.31 -2.98 39.48
CA PHE A 8 16.90 -3.13 39.86
C PHE A 8 16.10 -1.82 39.86
N ALA A 9 16.75 -0.68 40.14
CA ALA A 9 16.09 0.63 40.10
C ALA A 9 15.73 1.07 38.67
N VAL A 10 16.48 0.64 37.64
CA VAL A 10 16.21 0.96 36.23
C VAL A 10 15.16 0.01 35.64
N ALA A 11 15.09 -1.23 36.11
CA ALA A 11 14.03 -2.17 35.71
C ALA A 11 12.66 -1.81 36.33
N GLY A 12 12.64 -1.25 37.55
CA GLY A 12 11.41 -0.84 38.23
C GLY A 12 10.74 0.40 37.63
N THR A 13 11.50 1.33 37.04
CA THR A 13 10.93 2.52 36.36
C THR A 13 10.40 2.22 34.97
N LEU A 14 10.93 1.21 34.26
CA LEU A 14 10.38 0.76 32.98
C LEU A 14 9.04 0.02 33.14
N PHE A 15 8.75 -0.55 34.30
CA PHE A 15 7.48 -1.23 34.57
C PHE A 15 6.33 -0.28 34.92
N LEU A 16 6.63 0.96 35.36
CA LEU A 16 5.61 1.94 35.72
C LEU A 16 4.98 2.67 34.51
N PHE A 17 5.52 2.49 33.31
CA PHE A 17 4.90 3.01 32.07
C PHE A 17 4.00 2.00 31.35
N PHE A 18 4.00 0.72 31.73
CA PHE A 18 3.06 -0.27 31.17
C PHE A 18 1.64 -0.14 31.73
N ASN A 19 1.45 0.51 32.89
CA ASN A 19 0.12 0.71 33.48
C ASN A 19 -0.65 1.90 32.89
N CYS A 20 -0.10 2.62 31.91
CA CYS A 20 -0.88 3.55 31.07
C CYS A 20 -1.43 2.90 29.79
N PHE A 21 -1.04 1.66 29.47
CA PHE A 21 -1.52 0.91 28.29
C PHE A 21 -2.90 0.24 28.49
N GLY A 22 -3.55 0.48 29.65
CA GLY A 22 -4.81 -0.16 30.04
C GLY A 22 -6.05 0.74 30.05
N ARG A 23 -5.91 2.03 29.77
CA ARG A 23 -7.07 2.84 29.35
C ARG A 23 -7.17 2.65 27.84
N ARG A 24 -8.26 2.03 27.36
CA ARG A 24 -8.67 2.22 25.96
C ARG A 24 -8.61 3.73 25.75
N ALA A 25 -7.66 4.19 24.93
CA ALA A 25 -7.71 5.55 24.42
C ALA A 25 -9.11 5.65 23.82
N LYS A 26 -9.94 6.54 24.38
CA LYS A 26 -11.17 6.98 23.72
C LYS A 26 -10.74 7.25 22.29
N ALA A 27 -11.33 6.59 21.28
CA ALA A 27 -10.92 6.73 19.89
C ALA A 27 -10.66 8.22 19.66
N GLU A 28 -9.39 8.60 19.50
CA GLU A 28 -9.04 10.01 19.46
C GLU A 28 -9.71 10.53 18.20
N GLY A 29 -10.73 11.37 18.40
CA GLY A 29 -11.45 11.96 17.29
C GLY A 29 -10.48 12.78 16.44
N PRO A 30 -10.88 13.11 15.22
CA PRO A 30 -10.05 13.90 14.34
C PRO A 30 -9.71 15.25 15.02
N PRO A 31 -8.43 15.64 15.08
CA PRO A 31 -7.99 16.83 15.82
C PRO A 31 -8.48 18.13 15.18
N ASP A 32 -8.74 18.11 13.87
CA ASP A 32 -9.19 19.26 13.11
C ASP A 32 -9.97 18.85 11.85
N ILE A 33 -10.63 19.83 11.26
CA ILE A 33 -11.47 19.66 10.06
C ILE A 33 -10.67 19.22 8.83
N HIS A 34 -9.38 19.57 8.76
CA HIS A 34 -8.51 19.18 7.65
C HIS A 34 -8.21 17.68 7.72
N THR A 35 -8.05 17.14 8.93
CA THR A 35 -7.87 15.72 9.17
C THR A 35 -9.14 14.95 8.80
N VAL A 36 -10.32 15.49 9.09
CA VAL A 36 -11.59 14.90 8.61
C VAL A 36 -11.63 14.88 7.09
N ALA A 37 -11.33 16.00 6.43
CA ALA A 37 -11.34 16.09 4.98
C ALA A 37 -10.33 15.12 4.33
N ALA A 38 -9.12 15.00 4.89
CA ALA A 38 -8.11 14.07 4.41
C ALA A 38 -8.55 12.61 4.57
N ASN A 39 -9.14 12.25 5.71
CA ASN A 39 -9.69 10.91 5.92
C ASN A 39 -10.84 10.62 4.95
N ARG A 40 -11.76 11.57 4.74
CA ARG A 40 -12.86 11.41 3.78
C ARG A 40 -12.36 11.13 2.37
N LEU A 41 -11.38 11.91 1.89
CA LEU A 41 -10.75 11.67 0.59
C LEU A 41 -10.05 10.30 0.53
N SER A 42 -9.36 9.91 1.60
CA SER A 42 -8.71 8.60 1.67
C SER A 42 -9.72 7.45 1.61
N VAL A 43 -10.87 7.58 2.27
CA VAL A 43 -11.94 6.58 2.27
C VAL A 43 -12.59 6.50 0.89
N GLU A 44 -12.89 7.65 0.28
CA GLU A 44 -13.46 7.74 -1.07
C GLU A 44 -12.55 7.06 -2.10
N GLN A 45 -11.26 7.38 -2.08
CA GLN A 45 -10.29 6.76 -2.98
C GLN A 45 -10.15 5.25 -2.73
N TRP A 46 -10.17 4.82 -1.46
CA TRP A 46 -10.13 3.40 -1.12
C TRP A 46 -11.37 2.68 -1.67
N ASN A 47 -12.57 3.25 -1.50
CA ASN A 47 -13.82 2.67 -1.94
C ASN A 47 -13.87 2.57 -3.47
N GLU A 48 -13.55 3.66 -4.18
CA GLU A 48 -13.55 3.68 -5.66
C GLU A 48 -12.61 2.62 -6.25
N ASN A 49 -11.40 2.49 -5.70
CA ASN A 49 -10.43 1.52 -6.16
C ASN A 49 -10.87 0.09 -5.88
N ASN A 50 -11.30 -0.20 -4.65
CA ASN A 50 -11.65 -1.57 -4.27
C ASN A 50 -12.98 -2.03 -4.87
N ARG A 51 -13.93 -1.11 -5.14
CA ARG A 51 -15.16 -1.43 -5.88
C ARG A 51 -14.86 -1.87 -7.30
N LYS A 52 -13.95 -1.16 -8.00
CA LYS A 52 -13.49 -1.56 -9.35
C LYS A 52 -12.77 -2.91 -9.32
N ASP A 53 -11.89 -3.14 -8.35
CA ASP A 53 -11.21 -4.44 -8.17
C ASP A 53 -12.24 -5.56 -7.93
N PHE A 54 -13.23 -5.31 -7.07
CA PHE A 54 -14.24 -6.30 -6.71
C PHE A 54 -15.18 -6.63 -7.87
N MET A 55 -15.53 -5.67 -8.73
CA MET A 55 -16.30 -5.92 -9.93
C MET A 55 -15.58 -6.88 -10.89
N ASP A 56 -14.30 -6.61 -11.16
CA ASP A 56 -13.46 -7.46 -12.00
C ASP A 56 -13.26 -8.85 -11.38
N LEU A 57 -13.03 -8.89 -10.07
CA LEU A 57 -12.97 -10.13 -9.29
C LEU A 57 -14.27 -10.93 -9.38
N GLY A 58 -15.43 -10.28 -9.29
CA GLY A 58 -16.74 -10.93 -9.39
C GLY A 58 -16.97 -11.57 -10.76
N ILE A 59 -16.54 -10.91 -11.85
CA ILE A 59 -16.57 -11.49 -13.20
C ILE A 59 -15.67 -12.72 -13.28
N LEU A 60 -14.45 -12.61 -12.76
CA LEU A 60 -13.47 -13.70 -12.75
C LEU A 60 -13.98 -14.90 -11.92
N MET A 61 -14.49 -14.66 -10.72
CA MET A 61 -14.93 -15.69 -9.78
C MET A 61 -16.20 -16.41 -10.24
N LYS A 62 -17.10 -15.74 -10.98
CA LYS A 62 -18.24 -16.40 -11.63
C LYS A 62 -17.81 -17.53 -12.57
N GLY A 63 -16.67 -17.41 -13.23
CA GLY A 63 -16.10 -18.46 -14.08
C GLY A 63 -15.37 -19.55 -13.30
N GLU A 64 -14.75 -19.20 -12.16
CA GLU A 64 -13.84 -20.08 -11.42
C GLU A 64 -14.53 -20.93 -10.34
N ILE A 65 -15.40 -20.33 -9.53
CA ILE A 65 -16.03 -20.97 -8.37
C ILE A 65 -16.79 -22.26 -8.75
N PRO A 66 -17.63 -22.28 -9.81
CA PRO A 66 -18.40 -23.48 -10.16
C PRO A 66 -17.52 -24.71 -10.47
N GLY A 67 -16.30 -24.49 -10.98
CA GLY A 67 -15.35 -25.56 -11.27
C GLY A 67 -14.90 -26.33 -10.03
N TYR A 68 -14.97 -25.69 -8.85
CA TYR A 68 -14.58 -26.29 -7.58
C TYR A 68 -15.68 -27.06 -6.87
N LEU A 69 -16.95 -26.84 -7.23
CA LEU A 69 -18.11 -27.45 -6.54
C LEU A 69 -18.00 -28.98 -6.44
N PHE A 70 -17.54 -29.63 -7.53
CA PHE A 70 -17.42 -31.09 -7.60
C PHE A 70 -15.97 -31.60 -7.53
N THR A 71 -14.97 -30.72 -7.63
CA THR A 71 -13.55 -31.11 -7.64
C THR A 71 -12.87 -30.88 -6.30
N ASN A 72 -13.19 -29.77 -5.63
CA ASN A 72 -12.63 -29.42 -4.33
C ASN A 72 -13.58 -28.49 -3.57
N LEU A 73 -14.57 -29.08 -2.90
CA LEU A 73 -15.60 -28.35 -2.14
C LEU A 73 -14.98 -27.39 -1.10
N LYS A 74 -13.86 -27.76 -0.49
CA LYS A 74 -13.16 -26.88 0.45
C LYS A 74 -12.68 -25.58 -0.20
N ILE A 75 -12.14 -25.64 -1.43
CA ILE A 75 -11.74 -24.43 -2.14
C ILE A 75 -12.98 -23.63 -2.54
N HIS A 76 -14.03 -24.30 -3.03
CA HIS A 76 -15.30 -23.67 -3.36
C HIS A 76 -15.84 -22.83 -2.18
N ASP A 77 -15.95 -23.44 -0.99
CA ASP A 77 -16.52 -22.78 0.19
C ASP A 77 -15.63 -21.61 0.65
N ILE A 78 -14.31 -21.78 0.65
CA ILE A 78 -13.37 -20.70 0.96
C ILE A 78 -13.54 -19.52 -0.01
N LEU A 79 -13.70 -19.78 -1.30
CA LEU A 79 -13.85 -18.71 -2.29
C LEU A 79 -15.16 -17.96 -2.11
N ILE A 80 -16.28 -18.65 -1.88
CA ILE A 80 -17.59 -18.01 -1.65
C ILE A 80 -17.57 -17.18 -0.37
N GLU A 81 -17.18 -17.79 0.76
CA GLU A 81 -17.14 -17.11 2.06
C GLU A 81 -16.33 -15.82 2.00
N ASN A 82 -15.16 -15.86 1.34
CA ASN A 82 -14.30 -14.68 1.26
C ASN A 82 -14.78 -13.65 0.23
N MET A 83 -15.54 -14.04 -0.79
CA MET A 83 -16.24 -13.09 -1.67
C MET A 83 -17.34 -12.35 -0.91
N GLU A 84 -18.12 -13.06 -0.09
CA GLU A 84 -19.20 -12.49 0.74
C GLU A 84 -18.63 -11.52 1.79
N ILE A 85 -17.57 -11.91 2.50
CA ILE A 85 -16.86 -11.02 3.44
C ILE A 85 -16.40 -9.74 2.74
N MET A 86 -15.86 -9.85 1.52
CA MET A 86 -15.42 -8.67 0.78
C MET A 86 -16.59 -7.76 0.36
N GLU A 87 -17.68 -8.34 -0.14
CA GLU A 87 -18.86 -7.57 -0.55
C GLU A 87 -19.49 -6.82 0.62
N GLU A 88 -19.76 -7.53 1.72
CA GLU A 88 -20.36 -6.96 2.93
C GLU A 88 -19.54 -5.79 3.47
N ASN A 89 -18.22 -5.94 3.52
CA ASN A 89 -17.36 -4.90 4.07
C ASN A 89 -17.14 -3.72 3.12
N LEU A 90 -17.22 -3.92 1.80
CA LEU A 90 -17.30 -2.80 0.85
C LEU A 90 -18.55 -1.97 1.06
N ASP A 91 -19.70 -2.64 1.17
CA ASP A 91 -20.98 -1.96 1.38
C ASP A 91 -21.04 -1.24 2.73
N ASN A 92 -20.44 -1.83 3.77
CA ASN A 92 -20.29 -1.17 5.07
C ASN A 92 -19.45 0.11 4.97
N VAL A 93 -18.31 0.07 4.29
CA VAL A 93 -17.48 1.27 4.09
C VAL A 93 -18.23 2.35 3.32
N GLU A 94 -18.97 1.99 2.26
CA GLU A 94 -19.77 2.94 1.50
C GLU A 94 -20.86 3.61 2.35
N ARG A 95 -21.59 2.82 3.13
CA ARG A 95 -22.61 3.35 4.06
C ARG A 95 -21.99 4.29 5.09
N LEU A 96 -20.92 3.87 5.75
CA LEU A 96 -20.22 4.68 6.75
C LEU A 96 -19.63 5.97 6.16
N GLN A 97 -19.18 5.93 4.90
CA GLN A 97 -18.75 7.11 4.16
C GLN A 97 -19.91 8.09 3.95
N GLN A 98 -21.10 7.60 3.59
CA GLN A 98 -22.31 8.43 3.44
C GLN A 98 -22.75 9.04 4.78
N ASP A 99 -22.69 8.26 5.86
CA ASP A 99 -22.99 8.73 7.23
C ASP A 99 -22.02 9.87 7.62
N MET A 100 -20.72 9.68 7.38
CA MET A 100 -19.70 10.72 7.63
C MET A 100 -19.95 11.99 6.79
N ASN A 101 -20.35 11.85 5.52
CA ASN A 101 -20.66 12.99 4.65
C ASN A 101 -21.86 13.79 5.19
N SER A 102 -22.91 13.09 5.63
CA SER A 102 -24.13 13.70 6.17
C SER A 102 -23.83 14.52 7.43
N ILE A 103 -22.99 13.98 8.33
CA ILE A 103 -22.55 14.68 9.54
C ILE A 103 -21.73 15.93 9.18
N MET A 104 -20.85 15.81 8.19
CA MET A 104 -20.02 16.92 7.73
C MET A 104 -20.84 18.03 7.06
N GLU A 105 -21.86 17.69 6.28
CA GLU A 105 -22.81 18.66 5.70
C GLU A 105 -23.56 19.41 6.81
N SER A 106 -24.05 18.68 7.82
CA SER A 106 -24.73 19.27 8.98
C SER A 106 -23.84 20.28 9.71
N LEU A 107 -22.57 19.94 9.95
CA LEU A 107 -21.58 20.83 10.57
C LEU A 107 -21.29 22.07 9.72
N GLN A 108 -21.33 21.95 8.39
CA GLN A 108 -21.07 23.05 7.46
C GLN A 108 -22.25 24.03 7.35
N GLU A 109 -23.47 23.55 7.54
CA GLU A 109 -24.69 24.37 7.49
C GLU A 109 -24.92 25.17 8.77
N SER A 110 -24.41 24.70 9.91
CA SER A 110 -24.47 25.40 11.20
C SER A 110 -23.46 26.54 11.28
N ASP A 111 -23.94 27.79 11.25
CA ASP A 111 -23.11 28.97 11.50
C ASP A 111 -22.56 28.96 12.93
N GLY A 112 -21.28 28.65 13.08
CA GLY A 112 -20.53 28.77 14.34
C GLY A 112 -20.25 27.46 15.08
N ASP A 113 -20.75 26.32 14.57
CA ASP A 113 -20.39 25.03 15.16
C ASP A 113 -18.97 24.58 14.79
N SER A 114 -18.39 23.81 15.70
CA SER A 114 -17.06 23.22 15.57
C SER A 114 -17.14 21.72 15.78
N LEU A 115 -16.03 21.01 15.58
CA LEU A 115 -15.96 19.57 15.87
C LEU A 115 -16.32 19.25 17.34
N GLN A 116 -16.09 20.19 18.26
CA GLN A 116 -16.42 20.03 19.67
C GLN A 116 -17.88 20.41 19.99
N SER A 117 -18.62 20.99 19.05
CA SER A 117 -20.05 21.24 19.22
C SER A 117 -20.81 19.93 19.42
N LEU A 118 -21.83 19.96 20.27
CA LEU A 118 -22.68 18.81 20.55
C LEU A 118 -23.77 18.70 19.49
N MET A 119 -23.91 17.50 18.93
CA MET A 119 -25.05 17.06 18.14
C MET A 119 -26.17 16.65 19.09
N ASP A 120 -27.32 17.32 19.00
CA ASP A 120 -28.53 17.07 19.82
C ASP A 120 -28.29 16.99 21.34
N GLY A 121 -27.19 17.55 21.83
CA GLY A 121 -26.81 17.55 23.25
C GLY A 121 -26.22 16.24 23.79
N GLU A 122 -25.96 15.24 22.94
CA GLU A 122 -25.48 13.91 23.37
C GLU A 122 -23.99 13.67 23.07
N THR A 123 -23.62 13.67 21.79
CA THR A 123 -22.25 13.41 21.32
C THR A 123 -21.71 14.60 20.54
N SER A 124 -20.39 14.82 20.56
CA SER A 124 -19.80 15.86 19.73
C SER A 124 -19.54 15.34 18.31
N TYR A 125 -19.54 16.23 17.32
CA TYR A 125 -19.17 15.89 15.94
C TYR A 125 -17.83 15.12 15.86
N GLU A 126 -16.84 15.54 16.65
CA GLU A 126 -15.54 14.88 16.79
C GLU A 126 -15.67 13.41 17.21
N GLN A 127 -16.54 13.12 18.18
CA GLN A 127 -16.69 11.76 18.71
C GLN A 127 -17.42 10.87 17.72
N GLU A 128 -18.46 11.40 17.07
CA GLU A 128 -19.24 10.64 16.09
C GLU A 128 -18.41 10.32 14.85
N ILE A 129 -17.73 11.32 14.29
CA ILE A 129 -16.80 11.13 13.15
C ILE A 129 -15.66 10.19 13.56
N GLY A 130 -15.15 10.32 14.78
CA GLY A 130 -14.13 9.41 15.32
C GLY A 130 -14.59 7.96 15.36
N SER A 131 -15.85 7.70 15.77
CA SER A 131 -16.45 6.37 15.78
C SER A 131 -16.58 5.81 14.36
N ILE A 132 -17.16 6.60 13.45
CA ILE A 132 -17.34 6.19 12.04
C ILE A 132 -16.00 5.85 11.38
N LEU A 133 -14.97 6.68 11.60
CA LEU A 133 -13.63 6.42 11.08
C LEU A 133 -13.02 5.14 11.67
N SER A 134 -13.32 4.79 12.92
CA SER A 134 -12.91 3.53 13.51
C SER A 134 -13.60 2.36 12.81
N ASP A 135 -14.92 2.44 12.65
CA ASP A 135 -15.72 1.38 12.03
C ASP A 135 -15.33 1.17 10.55
N ILE A 136 -15.00 2.25 9.84
CA ILE A 136 -14.45 2.18 8.48
C ILE A 136 -13.14 1.39 8.46
N ARG A 137 -12.21 1.66 9.39
CA ARG A 137 -10.93 0.94 9.45
C ARG A 137 -11.15 -0.54 9.73
N ASP A 138 -12.10 -0.88 10.60
CA ASP A 138 -12.42 -2.26 10.92
C ASP A 138 -13.01 -2.97 9.69
N ALA A 139 -13.96 -2.35 8.98
CA ALA A 139 -14.51 -2.90 7.74
C ALA A 139 -13.44 -3.06 6.64
N GLN A 140 -12.56 -2.08 6.46
CA GLN A 140 -11.41 -2.19 5.54
C GLN A 140 -10.48 -3.35 5.91
N ALA A 141 -10.26 -3.59 7.21
CA ALA A 141 -9.43 -4.69 7.68
C ALA A 141 -10.08 -6.07 7.42
N GLU A 142 -11.39 -6.19 7.60
CA GLU A 142 -12.15 -7.41 7.26
C GLU A 142 -12.15 -7.67 5.75
N TYR A 143 -12.33 -6.63 4.93
CA TYR A 143 -12.18 -6.73 3.46
C TYR A 143 -10.81 -7.31 3.06
N GLU A 144 -9.73 -6.83 3.68
CA GLU A 144 -8.38 -7.34 3.44
C GLU A 144 -8.18 -8.78 3.94
N LYS A 145 -8.92 -9.22 4.96
CA LYS A 145 -8.94 -10.64 5.35
C LYS A 145 -9.60 -11.49 4.25
N GLY A 146 -10.70 -11.03 3.66
CA GLY A 146 -11.32 -11.66 2.50
C GLY A 146 -10.33 -11.86 1.35
N LYS A 147 -9.59 -10.82 0.96
CA LYS A 147 -8.51 -10.92 -0.06
C LYS A 147 -7.45 -11.97 0.30
N LYS A 148 -7.06 -12.05 1.58
CA LYS A 148 -6.11 -13.07 2.06
C LYS A 148 -6.71 -14.49 1.98
N GLY A 149 -7.98 -14.67 2.31
CA GLY A 149 -8.64 -15.96 2.20
C GLY A 149 -8.76 -16.44 0.74
N LEU A 150 -9.09 -15.55 -0.20
CA LEU A 150 -9.07 -15.88 -1.63
C LEU A 150 -7.69 -16.33 -2.10
N ARG A 151 -6.63 -15.62 -1.68
CA ARG A 151 -5.24 -16.02 -1.98
C ARG A 151 -4.92 -17.40 -1.41
N GLN A 152 -5.39 -17.72 -0.20
CA GLN A 152 -5.17 -19.03 0.42
C GLN A 152 -5.93 -20.14 -0.32
N GLY A 153 -7.20 -19.91 -0.66
CA GLY A 153 -8.02 -20.87 -1.41
C GLY A 153 -7.39 -21.25 -2.74
N LEU A 154 -6.99 -20.28 -3.55
CA LEU A 154 -6.34 -20.54 -4.84
C LEU A 154 -4.94 -21.15 -4.70
N LYS A 155 -4.20 -20.79 -3.64
CA LYS A 155 -2.88 -21.38 -3.37
C LYS A 155 -2.98 -22.90 -3.12
N MET A 156 -4.08 -23.39 -2.57
CA MET A 156 -4.31 -24.84 -2.41
C MET A 156 -4.34 -25.57 -3.75
N ASP A 157 -4.73 -24.87 -4.82
CA ASP A 157 -4.72 -25.36 -6.20
C ASP A 157 -3.47 -24.90 -6.98
N ARG A 158 -2.43 -24.43 -6.28
CA ARG A 158 -1.19 -23.91 -6.87
C ARG A 158 -1.42 -22.77 -7.86
N ARG A 159 -2.47 -21.99 -7.65
CA ARG A 159 -2.78 -20.76 -8.39
C ARG A 159 -2.63 -19.56 -7.47
N ARG A 160 -2.28 -18.40 -8.04
CA ARG A 160 -2.23 -17.12 -7.33
C ARG A 160 -3.23 -16.17 -7.95
N ILE A 161 -3.92 -15.42 -7.10
CA ILE A 161 -4.66 -14.23 -7.50
C ILE A 161 -3.78 -13.00 -7.30
N ILE A 162 -3.79 -12.13 -8.29
CA ILE A 162 -3.01 -10.91 -8.33
C ILE A 162 -4.01 -9.76 -8.38
N PHE A 163 -3.99 -8.93 -7.34
CA PHE A 163 -4.64 -7.63 -7.33
C PHE A 163 -3.60 -6.62 -7.80
N ILE A 164 -3.82 -5.99 -8.95
CA ILE A 164 -2.82 -5.15 -9.62
C ILE A 164 -2.44 -3.95 -8.74
N ARG A 165 -3.42 -3.32 -8.08
CA ARG A 165 -3.18 -2.21 -7.16
C ARG A 165 -2.31 -2.59 -5.97
N ASP A 166 -2.60 -3.71 -5.31
CA ASP A 166 -1.78 -4.22 -4.19
C ASP A 166 -0.32 -4.46 -4.63
N GLN A 167 -0.16 -5.12 -5.79
CA GLN A 167 1.15 -5.50 -6.31
C GLN A 167 2.00 -4.26 -6.61
N THR A 168 1.44 -3.31 -7.36
CA THR A 168 2.13 -2.07 -7.74
C THR A 168 2.32 -1.10 -6.56
N HIS A 169 1.41 -1.10 -5.59
CA HIS A 169 1.59 -0.36 -4.34
C HIS A 169 2.81 -0.87 -3.55
N SER A 170 2.99 -2.20 -3.47
CA SER A 170 4.18 -2.79 -2.87
C SER A 170 5.46 -2.34 -3.58
N TRP A 171 5.46 -2.29 -4.91
CA TRP A 171 6.60 -1.84 -5.71
C TRP A 171 6.94 -0.38 -5.43
N LYS A 172 5.94 0.51 -5.46
CA LYS A 172 6.10 1.93 -5.15
C LYS A 172 6.72 2.11 -3.75
N LYS A 173 6.24 1.35 -2.77
CA LYS A 173 6.77 1.38 -1.39
C LYS A 173 8.24 0.97 -1.31
N GLU A 174 8.64 -0.11 -1.98
CA GLU A 174 10.03 -0.58 -2.00
C GLU A 174 10.95 0.46 -2.66
N PHE A 175 10.51 1.04 -3.77
CA PHE A 175 11.27 2.07 -4.50
C PHE A 175 11.34 3.43 -3.81
N HIS A 176 10.40 3.76 -2.92
CA HIS A 176 10.51 5.00 -2.14
C HIS A 176 11.77 5.04 -1.29
N HIS A 177 12.21 3.90 -0.75
CA HIS A 177 13.45 3.83 0.01
C HIS A 177 14.68 4.07 -0.89
N LEU A 178 14.73 3.39 -2.03
CA LEU A 178 15.82 3.51 -3.00
C LEU A 178 15.94 4.93 -3.59
N ARG A 179 14.80 5.58 -3.83
CA ARG A 179 14.74 6.98 -4.26
C ARG A 179 15.26 7.93 -3.18
N TYR A 180 14.97 7.65 -1.92
CA TYR A 180 15.48 8.43 -0.80
C TYR A 180 17.01 8.31 -0.67
N GLU A 181 17.57 7.10 -0.78
CA GLU A 181 19.02 6.89 -0.76
C GLU A 181 19.72 7.62 -1.91
N ARG A 182 19.16 7.54 -3.12
CA ARG A 182 19.65 8.28 -4.29
C ARG A 182 19.63 9.79 -4.06
N ALA A 183 18.57 10.34 -3.47
CA ALA A 183 18.49 11.76 -3.14
C ALA A 183 19.59 12.19 -2.16
N GLY A 184 20.01 11.31 -1.25
CA GLY A 184 21.16 11.52 -0.36
C GLY A 184 22.50 11.68 -1.08
N LEU A 185 22.64 11.15 -2.31
CA LEU A 185 23.87 11.26 -3.10
C LEU A 185 23.99 12.58 -3.87
N GLN A 186 22.95 13.41 -3.87
CA GLN A 186 22.88 14.64 -4.67
C GLN A 186 24.07 15.57 -4.41
N GLN A 187 24.46 15.76 -3.15
CA GLN A 187 25.60 16.61 -2.79
C GLN A 187 26.93 16.06 -3.33
N ALA A 188 27.10 14.74 -3.36
CA ALA A 188 28.30 14.12 -3.92
C ALA A 188 28.39 14.31 -5.44
N VAL A 189 27.24 14.19 -6.14
CA VAL A 189 27.13 14.47 -7.57
C VAL A 189 27.46 15.94 -7.88
N GLU A 190 26.95 16.87 -7.09
CA GLU A 190 27.23 18.31 -7.26
C GLU A 190 28.72 18.63 -7.05
N ARG A 191 29.35 18.05 -6.03
CA ARG A 191 30.80 18.18 -5.83
C ARG A 191 31.60 17.63 -7.00
N PHE A 192 31.24 16.46 -7.51
CA PHE A 192 31.89 15.87 -8.68
C PHE A 192 31.77 16.77 -9.91
N ASN A 193 30.57 17.33 -10.16
CA ASN A 193 30.36 18.27 -11.26
C ASN A 193 31.22 19.55 -11.12
N GLY A 194 31.40 20.04 -9.90
CA GLY A 194 32.34 21.13 -9.61
C GLY A 194 33.78 20.78 -10.01
N SER A 195 34.28 19.62 -9.56
CA SER A 195 35.62 19.14 -9.92
C SER A 195 35.80 18.85 -11.42
N LEU A 196 34.76 18.35 -12.09
CA LEU A 196 34.74 18.15 -13.55
C LEU A 196 34.90 19.49 -14.27
N ASN A 197 34.16 20.52 -13.86
CA ASN A 197 34.28 21.85 -14.45
C ASN A 197 35.70 22.40 -14.31
N GLU A 198 36.30 22.33 -13.12
CA GLU A 198 37.69 22.75 -12.88
C GLU A 198 38.70 21.96 -13.75
N ALA A 199 38.50 20.65 -13.88
CA ALA A 199 39.36 19.77 -14.68
C ALA A 199 39.25 20.00 -16.20
N ILE A 200 38.11 20.50 -16.70
CA ILE A 200 37.95 20.83 -18.13
C ILE A 200 38.85 22.01 -18.54
N PHE A 201 38.99 23.00 -17.63
CA PHE A 201 39.74 24.24 -17.86
C PHE A 201 41.23 24.15 -17.48
N THR A 202 41.67 23.08 -16.82
CA THR A 202 43.07 22.85 -16.48
C THR A 202 43.67 21.76 -17.38
N ASP A 203 44.87 21.99 -17.93
CA ASP A 203 45.48 21.16 -18.98
C ASP A 203 46.15 19.90 -18.39
N ASN A 204 45.32 18.96 -17.94
CA ASN A 204 45.75 17.83 -17.10
C ASN A 204 45.42 16.47 -17.72
N HIS A 205 46.32 15.49 -17.56
CA HIS A 205 46.17 14.11 -18.06
C HIS A 205 44.93 13.37 -17.48
N SER A 206 44.39 13.83 -16.35
CA SER A 206 43.17 13.31 -15.71
C SER A 206 41.86 13.64 -16.44
N LYS A 207 41.89 14.51 -17.46
CA LYS A 207 40.71 14.94 -18.21
C LYS A 207 39.94 13.78 -18.85
N LYS A 208 40.64 12.75 -19.35
CA LYS A 208 40.01 11.59 -19.99
C LYS A 208 39.23 10.74 -18.98
N GLU A 209 39.83 10.42 -17.84
CA GLU A 209 39.21 9.60 -16.79
C GLU A 209 37.98 10.29 -16.19
N ILE A 210 38.06 11.60 -15.95
CA ILE A 210 36.95 12.39 -15.40
C ILE A 210 35.79 12.48 -16.43
N LEU A 211 36.09 12.61 -17.72
CA LEU A 211 35.07 12.57 -18.78
C LEU A 211 34.40 11.19 -18.91
N GLU A 212 35.16 10.11 -18.80
CA GLU A 212 34.60 8.75 -18.81
C GLU A 212 33.69 8.50 -17.60
N LEU A 213 34.08 8.97 -16.42
CA LEU A 213 33.25 8.90 -15.21
C LEU A 213 31.98 9.75 -15.34
N SER A 214 32.09 10.95 -15.89
CA SER A 214 30.93 11.82 -16.16
C SER A 214 29.93 11.16 -17.11
N SER A 215 30.42 10.55 -18.20
CA SER A 215 29.57 9.80 -19.13
C SER A 215 28.86 8.61 -18.47
N LYS A 216 29.56 7.86 -17.60
CA LYS A 216 28.96 6.75 -16.84
C LYS A 216 27.88 7.25 -15.86
N LEU A 217 28.15 8.33 -15.13
CA LEU A 217 27.17 8.92 -14.21
C LEU A 217 25.91 9.39 -14.93
N GLU A 218 26.08 10.03 -16.09
CA GLU A 218 24.95 10.47 -16.91
C GLU A 218 24.14 9.29 -17.43
N LYS A 219 24.80 8.21 -17.86
CA LYS A 219 24.13 6.97 -18.24
C LYS A 219 23.29 6.40 -17.09
N TYR A 220 23.88 6.25 -15.90
CA TYR A 220 23.15 5.75 -14.73
C TYR A 220 21.99 6.67 -14.34
N ARG A 221 22.18 8.00 -14.39
CA ARG A 221 21.11 8.97 -14.11
C ARG A 221 19.88 8.73 -15.01
N ASN A 222 20.12 8.48 -16.29
CA ASN A 222 19.08 8.19 -17.27
C ASN A 222 18.42 6.83 -17.05
N GLU A 223 19.20 5.77 -16.81
CA GLU A 223 18.69 4.42 -16.53
C GLU A 223 17.81 4.40 -15.27
N LEU A 224 18.29 4.99 -14.16
CA LEU A 224 17.52 5.12 -12.92
C LEU A 224 16.24 5.94 -13.12
N GLY A 225 16.30 7.00 -13.92
CA GLY A 225 15.11 7.81 -14.26
C GLY A 225 14.05 7.00 -15.03
N GLN A 226 14.45 6.10 -15.94
CA GLN A 226 13.51 5.23 -16.63
C GLN A 226 12.85 4.22 -15.68
N ILE A 227 13.62 3.68 -14.74
CA ILE A 227 13.09 2.77 -13.70
C ILE A 227 12.06 3.50 -12.83
N GLU A 228 12.37 4.71 -12.36
CA GLU A 228 11.44 5.52 -11.56
C GLU A 228 10.15 5.86 -12.31
N LEU A 229 10.24 6.19 -13.60
CA LEU A 229 9.08 6.42 -14.46
C LEU A 229 8.22 5.15 -14.60
N PHE A 230 8.84 3.99 -14.80
CA PHE A 230 8.13 2.71 -14.82
C PHE A 230 7.39 2.46 -13.51
N ILE A 231 8.02 2.71 -12.36
CA ILE A 231 7.39 2.49 -11.05
C ILE A 231 6.21 3.45 -10.83
N ALA A 232 6.34 4.71 -11.23
CA ALA A 232 5.26 5.69 -11.15
C ALA A 232 4.02 5.22 -11.96
N GLU A 233 4.26 4.74 -13.18
CA GLU A 233 3.23 4.30 -14.13
C GLU A 233 2.86 2.81 -14.03
N SER A 234 3.40 2.10 -13.03
CA SER A 234 3.31 0.64 -12.94
C SER A 234 1.87 0.12 -12.90
N GLU A 235 0.97 0.84 -12.24
CA GLU A 235 -0.46 0.52 -12.17
C GLU A 235 -1.12 0.55 -13.56
N ARG A 236 -0.91 1.64 -14.32
CA ARG A 236 -1.43 1.78 -15.68
C ARG A 236 -0.84 0.72 -16.61
N ILE A 237 0.47 0.51 -16.56
CA ILE A 237 1.16 -0.49 -17.39
C ILE A 237 0.62 -1.90 -17.11
N ALA A 238 0.44 -2.25 -15.85
CA ALA A 238 -0.06 -3.57 -15.46
C ALA A 238 -1.53 -3.75 -15.86
N TRP A 239 -2.36 -2.71 -15.76
CA TRP A 239 -3.73 -2.73 -16.25
C TRP A 239 -3.80 -2.88 -17.79
N GLU A 240 -2.97 -2.15 -18.54
CA GLU A 240 -2.89 -2.27 -20.01
C GLU A 240 -2.44 -3.66 -20.46
N GLU A 241 -1.56 -4.31 -19.71
CA GLU A 241 -1.09 -5.67 -19.98
C GLU A 241 -2.17 -6.73 -19.72
N THR A 242 -2.92 -6.57 -18.63
CA THR A 242 -3.86 -7.60 -18.15
C THR A 242 -5.29 -7.39 -18.62
N GLY A 243 -5.67 -6.15 -18.94
CA GLY A 243 -7.02 -5.74 -19.28
C GLY A 243 -8.00 -5.73 -18.08
N THR A 244 -7.52 -6.01 -16.87
CA THR A 244 -8.34 -6.14 -15.66
C THR A 244 -7.52 -5.82 -14.41
N TRP A 245 -8.18 -5.39 -13.35
CA TRP A 245 -7.53 -5.11 -12.06
C TRP A 245 -7.22 -6.36 -11.23
N VAL A 246 -7.82 -7.50 -11.57
CA VAL A 246 -7.66 -8.75 -10.84
C VAL A 246 -7.48 -9.91 -11.81
N CYS A 247 -6.42 -10.70 -11.63
CA CYS A 247 -6.17 -11.86 -12.48
C CYS A 247 -5.68 -13.09 -11.70
N ILE A 248 -5.98 -14.28 -12.23
CA ILE A 248 -5.47 -15.55 -11.70
C ILE A 248 -4.37 -16.08 -12.62
N ARG A 249 -3.30 -16.58 -12.01
CA ARG A 249 -2.15 -17.18 -12.70
C ARG A 249 -1.72 -18.48 -12.03
N PRO A 250 -1.27 -19.48 -12.79
CA PRO A 250 -0.64 -20.66 -12.20
C PRO A 250 0.65 -20.25 -11.50
N MET A 251 0.91 -20.79 -10.30
CA MET A 251 2.20 -20.61 -9.62
C MET A 251 3.27 -21.52 -10.22
N LEU A 252 2.85 -22.65 -10.79
CA LEU A 252 3.71 -23.62 -11.44
C LEU A 252 3.12 -24.02 -12.78
N THR A 253 3.95 -24.10 -13.80
CA THR A 253 3.58 -24.54 -15.15
C THR A 253 4.45 -25.72 -15.55
N PHE A 254 3.85 -26.73 -16.16
CA PHE A 254 4.58 -27.87 -16.70
C PHE A 254 5.14 -27.49 -18.07
N GLN A 255 6.45 -27.41 -18.19
CA GLN A 255 7.15 -27.07 -19.43
C GLN A 255 8.27 -28.08 -19.66
N GLU A 256 8.32 -28.68 -20.85
CA GLU A 256 9.41 -29.59 -21.26
C GLU A 256 9.62 -30.79 -20.34
N GLY A 257 8.56 -31.29 -19.68
CA GLY A 257 8.66 -32.43 -18.76
C GLY A 257 9.01 -32.05 -17.31
N GLU A 258 9.18 -30.76 -17.01
CA GLU A 258 9.54 -30.27 -15.68
C GLU A 258 8.50 -29.28 -15.13
N LEU A 259 8.32 -29.29 -13.80
CA LEU A 259 7.57 -28.24 -13.10
C LEU A 259 8.45 -26.98 -13.00
N ARG A 260 8.09 -25.93 -13.72
CA ARG A 260 8.73 -24.60 -13.65
C ARG A 260 7.84 -23.60 -12.94
N ARG A 261 8.42 -22.51 -12.44
CA ARG A 261 7.63 -21.36 -11.94
C ARG A 261 6.72 -20.87 -13.05
N GLY A 262 5.48 -20.53 -12.69
CA GLY A 262 4.52 -19.95 -13.61
C GLY A 262 5.07 -18.66 -14.21
N VAL A 263 4.67 -18.38 -15.46
CA VAL A 263 5.15 -17.21 -16.20
C VAL A 263 4.66 -15.94 -15.48
N PRO A 264 5.58 -15.08 -15.00
CA PRO A 264 5.20 -13.81 -14.40
C PRO A 264 4.71 -12.83 -15.46
N LEU A 265 3.96 -11.81 -15.02
CA LEU A 265 3.55 -10.70 -15.89
C LEU A 265 4.79 -9.98 -16.43
N ALA A 266 4.69 -9.40 -17.63
CA ALA A 266 5.78 -8.61 -18.20
C ALA A 266 6.14 -7.42 -17.31
N CYS A 267 5.15 -6.79 -16.67
CA CYS A 267 5.39 -5.75 -15.66
C CYS A 267 6.10 -6.29 -14.41
N GLU A 268 5.81 -7.52 -13.94
CA GLU A 268 6.56 -8.16 -12.84
C GLU A 268 8.02 -8.39 -13.24
N GLN A 269 8.28 -8.86 -14.47
CA GLN A 269 9.65 -9.08 -14.96
C GLN A 269 10.43 -7.76 -15.06
N LYS A 270 9.80 -6.71 -15.59
CA LYS A 270 10.39 -5.37 -15.68
C LYS A 270 10.67 -4.80 -14.29
N TYR A 271 9.77 -5.01 -13.34
CA TYR A 271 9.97 -4.63 -11.95
C TYR A 271 11.19 -5.33 -11.35
N GLU A 272 11.27 -6.66 -11.44
CA GLU A 272 12.38 -7.43 -10.88
C GLU A 272 13.72 -7.08 -11.55
N GLN A 273 13.72 -6.81 -12.85
CA GLN A 273 14.92 -6.34 -13.56
C GLN A 273 15.32 -4.94 -13.08
N GLY A 274 14.37 -4.01 -13.02
CA GLY A 274 14.62 -2.65 -12.52
C GLY A 274 15.15 -2.65 -11.09
N LEU A 275 14.62 -3.50 -10.21
CA LEU A 275 15.10 -3.62 -8.83
C LEU A 275 16.54 -4.17 -8.75
N ARG A 276 16.94 -5.07 -9.66
CA ARG A 276 18.32 -5.56 -9.73
C ARG A 276 19.30 -4.55 -10.30
N ASP A 277 18.84 -3.73 -11.23
CA ASP A 277 19.65 -2.76 -11.95
C ASP A 277 19.81 -1.42 -11.18
N TYR A 278 18.83 -1.09 -10.33
CA TYR A 278 18.81 0.13 -9.51
C TYR A 278 19.84 0.07 -8.37
#